data_AF-A0ABD1R6X3-F1
#
_entry.id   AF-A0ABD1R6X3-F1
#
_cell.length_a   1.000
_cell.length_b   1.000
_cell.length_c   1.000
_cell.angle_alpha   90.00
_cell.angle_beta   90.00
_cell.angle_gamma   90.00
#
_symmetry.space_group_name_H-M   'P 1'
#
loop_
_entity.id
_entity.type
_entity.pdbx_description
1 polymer ?
#
loop_
_entity_poly.entity_id
_entity_poly.type
_entity_poly.pdbx_seq_one_letter_code
_entity_poly.pdbx_strand_id
1 'polypeptide(L)'
;MSLKCAVQLGIMDIIHKHDKPMTLAELVEALPINKAKAQSVSRLMRILIHLGFFMKAKISKGEEETGYWITPASRLLLKDKPLSVASFLLAMLHLVLTEPWHHLSAWFENENSTPFDTAHGRML
;
A
#
# COMPACT_ATOMS: atom_id res chain seq x y z
N MET A 1 -4.54 0.89 -5.46
CA MET A 1 -3.23 0.44 -5.97
C MET A 1 -2.02 0.97 -5.19
N SER A 2 -1.92 2.27 -4.85
CA SER A 2 -0.77 2.82 -4.11
C SER A 2 -0.49 2.12 -2.77
N LEU A 3 -1.54 1.83 -2.00
CA LEU A 3 -1.40 1.11 -0.73
C LEU A 3 -0.89 -0.32 -0.92
N LYS A 4 -1.42 -1.06 -1.92
CA LYS A 4 -0.92 -2.39 -2.30
C LYS A 4 0.58 -2.37 -2.56
N CYS A 5 1.03 -1.38 -3.35
CA CYS A 5 2.46 -1.18 -3.64
C CYS A 5 3.28 -0.98 -2.36
N ALA A 6 2.81 -0.13 -1.43
CA ALA A 6 3.50 0.10 -0.17
C ALA A 6 3.63 -1.15 0.71
N VAL A 7 2.59 -2.00 0.73
CA VAL A 7 2.61 -3.29 1.45
C VAL A 7 3.58 -4.27 0.80
N GLN A 8 3.54 -4.37 -0.54
CA GLN A 8 4.43 -5.26 -1.29
C GLN A 8 5.90 -4.85 -1.14
N LEU A 9 6.18 -3.55 -1.19
CA LEU A 9 7.52 -2.99 -0.96
C LEU A 9 7.96 -3.03 0.51
N GLY A 10 7.07 -3.35 1.45
CA GLY A 10 7.39 -3.41 2.88
C GLY A 10 7.69 -2.04 3.50
N ILE A 11 7.19 -0.94 2.92
CA ILE A 11 7.47 0.43 3.40
C ILE A 11 7.07 0.60 4.87
N MET A 12 5.92 0.05 5.25
CA MET A 12 5.42 0.13 6.64
C MET A 12 6.35 -0.58 7.60
N ASP A 13 6.81 -1.79 7.25
CA ASP A 13 7.73 -2.57 8.07
C ASP A 13 9.10 -1.90 8.18
N ILE A 14 9.61 -1.32 7.07
CA ILE A 14 10.90 -0.60 7.03
C ILE A 14 10.87 0.60 7.98
N ILE A 15 9.86 1.47 7.85
CA ILE A 15 9.74 2.66 8.70
C ILE A 15 9.49 2.26 10.16
N HIS A 16 8.70 1.22 10.41
CA HIS A 16 8.46 0.73 11.77
C HIS A 16 9.73 0.18 12.43
N LYS A 17 10.53 -0.62 11.71
CA LYS A 17 11.77 -1.21 12.22
C LYS A 17 12.88 -0.19 12.46
N HIS A 18 12.83 0.95 11.78
CA HIS A 18 13.77 2.06 11.98
C HIS A 18 13.58 2.81 13.31
N ASP A 19 12.39 2.70 13.92
CA ASP A 19 12.03 3.23 15.25
C ASP A 19 12.16 4.76 15.44
N LYS A 20 12.43 5.50 14.36
CA LYS A 20 12.39 6.97 14.30
C LYS A 20 11.92 7.46 12.94
N PRO A 21 11.46 8.72 12.81
CA PRO A 21 11.09 9.29 11.51
C PRO A 21 12.21 9.10 10.49
N MET A 22 11.86 8.58 9.32
CA MET A 22 12.81 8.19 8.28
C MET A 22 12.80 9.19 7.11
N THR A 23 13.95 9.72 6.72
CA THR A 23 14.07 10.61 5.56
C THR A 23 13.74 9.88 4.25
N LEU A 24 13.48 10.65 3.19
CA LEU A 24 13.31 10.05 1.85
C LEU A 24 14.58 9.31 1.38
N ALA A 25 15.76 9.84 1.70
CA ALA A 25 17.03 9.22 1.32
C ALA A 25 17.21 7.86 2.01
N GLU A 26 17.01 7.80 3.34
CA GLU A 26 17.08 6.55 4.11
C GLU A 26 16.03 5.54 3.62
N LEU A 27 14.81 5.99 3.32
CA LEU A 27 13.75 5.11 2.82
C LEU A 27 14.08 4.53 1.43
N VAL A 28 14.54 5.37 0.51
CA VAL A 28 15.00 4.92 -0.82
C VAL A 28 16.20 3.99 -0.69
N GLU A 29 17.04 4.19 0.33
CA GLU A 29 18.18 3.34 0.57
C GLU A 29 17.79 1.94 1.04
N ALA A 30 16.86 1.86 1.99
CA ALA A 30 16.34 0.62 2.55
C ALA A 30 15.44 -0.17 1.59
N LEU A 31 14.87 0.47 0.56
CA LEU A 31 13.95 -0.18 -0.37
C LEU A 31 14.69 -0.99 -1.45
N PRO A 32 14.23 -2.22 -1.77
CA PRO A 32 14.79 -3.04 -2.85
C PRO A 32 14.27 -2.56 -4.22
N ILE A 33 14.60 -1.32 -4.60
CA ILE A 33 14.13 -0.66 -5.81
C ILE A 33 15.30 -0.15 -6.67
N ASN A 34 15.02 0.08 -7.95
CA ASN A 34 15.93 0.82 -8.82
C ASN A 34 15.98 2.30 -8.35
N LYS A 35 17.17 2.77 -7.98
CA LYS A 35 17.41 4.13 -7.45
C LYS A 35 17.04 5.24 -8.43
N ALA A 36 17.03 4.99 -9.74
CA ALA A 36 16.52 5.93 -10.74
C ALA A 36 15.03 6.28 -10.54
N LYS A 37 14.28 5.46 -9.79
CA LYS A 37 12.85 5.67 -9.46
C LYS A 37 12.64 6.34 -8.09
N ALA A 38 13.67 6.86 -7.44
CA ALA A 38 13.57 7.50 -6.14
C ALA A 38 12.50 8.62 -6.08
N GLN A 39 12.38 9.40 -7.15
CA GLN A 39 11.36 10.45 -7.26
C GLN A 39 9.93 9.90 -7.22
N SER A 40 9.70 8.69 -7.72
CA SER A 40 8.41 8.00 -7.65
C SER A 40 8.05 7.61 -6.22
N VAL A 41 9.04 7.27 -5.38
CA VAL A 41 8.82 6.98 -3.95
C VAL A 41 8.32 8.23 -3.23
N SER A 42 8.92 9.39 -3.50
CA SER A 42 8.46 10.67 -2.92
C SER A 42 6.98 10.95 -3.25
N ARG A 43 6.58 10.74 -4.51
CA ARG A 43 5.18 10.90 -4.94
C ARG A 43 4.26 9.88 -4.29
N LEU A 44 4.69 8.62 -4.20
CA LEU A 44 3.94 7.55 -3.53
C LEU A 44 3.71 7.90 -2.05
N MET A 45 4.76 8.31 -1.34
CA MET A 45 4.66 8.70 0.07
C MET A 45 3.72 9.90 0.27
N ARG A 46 3.74 10.89 -0.63
CA ARG A 46 2.81 12.02 -0.58
C ARG A 46 1.34 11.56 -0.64
N ILE A 47 1.03 10.61 -1.53
CA ILE A 47 -0.32 10.04 -1.64
C ILE A 47 -0.67 9.28 -0.35
N LEU A 48 0.24 8.44 0.16
CA LEU A 48 -0.05 7.62 1.35
C LEU A 48 -0.16 8.44 2.64
N ILE A 49 0.53 9.59 2.72
CA ILE A 49 0.34 10.58 3.79
C ILE A 49 -1.05 11.19 3.70
N HIS A 50 -1.46 11.64 2.51
CA HIS A 50 -2.78 12.20 2.30
C HIS A 50 -3.90 11.20 2.63
N LEU A 51 -3.66 9.91 2.38
CA LEU A 51 -4.56 8.81 2.75
C LEU A 51 -4.52 8.44 4.25
N GLY A 52 -3.65 9.07 5.05
CA GLY A 52 -3.58 8.85 6.50
C GLY A 52 -2.81 7.60 6.94
N PHE A 53 -2.09 6.92 6.05
CA PHE A 53 -1.25 5.77 6.41
C PHE A 53 0.11 6.19 6.97
N PHE A 54 0.60 7.37 6.59
CA PHE A 54 1.84 7.93 7.12
C PHE A 54 1.65 9.38 7.50
N MET A 55 2.58 9.90 8.27
CA MET A 55 2.68 11.30 8.62
C MET A 55 4.11 11.80 8.46
N LYS A 56 4.28 13.12 8.37
CA LYS A 56 5.58 13.75 8.56
C LYS A 56 5.81 13.98 10.05
N ALA A 57 6.99 13.65 10.54
CA ALA A 57 7.40 13.86 11.92
C ALA A 57 8.82 14.47 11.96
N LYS A 58 9.08 15.31 12.96
CA LYS A 58 10.42 15.91 13.15
C LYS A 58 11.42 14.82 13.56
N ILE A 59 12.60 14.82 12.95
CA ILE A 59 13.65 13.83 13.24
C ILE A 59 14.31 14.11 14.59
N SER A 60 14.51 15.39 14.92
CA SER A 60 15.05 15.83 16.21
C SER A 60 14.36 17.10 16.72
N LYS A 61 14.54 17.39 18.02
CA LYS A 61 14.06 18.64 18.62
C LYS A 61 14.98 19.80 18.23
N GLY A 62 14.61 20.53 17.18
CA GLY A 62 15.29 21.76 16.77
C GLY A 62 15.61 21.84 15.28
N GLU A 63 15.55 20.72 14.57
CA GLU A 63 15.74 20.68 13.12
C GLU A 63 14.44 20.97 12.36
N GLU A 64 14.59 21.61 11.20
CA GLU A 64 13.53 21.79 10.21
C GLU A 64 13.26 20.50 9.41
N GLU A 65 14.18 19.53 9.47
CA GLU A 65 14.08 18.31 8.71
C GLU A 65 12.98 17.38 9.26
N THR A 66 12.12 16.91 8.36
CA THR A 66 11.00 16.02 8.67
C THR A 66 11.14 14.70 7.94
N GLY A 67 10.97 13.60 8.67
CA GLY A 67 10.94 12.25 8.15
C GLY A 67 9.52 11.69 8.06
N TYR A 68 9.39 10.54 7.42
CA TYR A 68 8.18 9.74 7.36
C TYR A 68 8.02 8.88 8.61
N TRP A 69 6.79 8.82 9.13
CA TRP A 69 6.44 8.00 10.27
C TRP A 69 5.10 7.29 10.07
N ILE A 70 4.91 6.15 10.74
CA ILE A 70 3.69 5.35 10.67
C ILE A 70 2.57 5.93 11.55
N THR A 71 1.33 5.86 11.07
CA THR A 71 0.11 6.18 11.82
C THR A 71 -0.46 4.90 12.46
N PRO A 72 -1.48 5.00 13.35
CA PRO A 72 -2.20 3.82 13.82
C PRO A 72 -2.77 2.94 12.69
N ALA A 73 -3.19 3.56 11.58
CA ALA A 73 -3.73 2.82 10.43
C ALA A 73 -2.67 1.94 9.74
N SER A 74 -1.44 2.42 9.55
CA SER A 74 -0.36 1.59 8.99
C SER A 74 0.13 0.50 9.94
N ARG A 75 -0.07 0.63 11.25
CA ARG A 75 0.24 -0.46 12.20
C ARG A 75 -0.61 -1.72 11.96
N LEU A 76 -1.83 -1.56 11.46
CA LEU A 76 -2.69 -2.68 11.06
C LEU A 76 -2.17 -3.42 9.83
N LEU A 77 -1.19 -2.87 9.11
CA LEU A 77 -0.64 -3.44 7.87
C LEU A 77 0.81 -3.95 8.03
N LEU A 78 1.32 -4.02 9.26
CA LEU A 78 2.63 -4.60 9.58
C LEU A 78 2.58 -6.12 9.46
N LYS A 79 3.56 -6.75 8.82
CA LYS A 79 3.52 -8.21 8.54
C LYS A 79 3.61 -9.07 9.80
N ASP A 80 4.39 -8.62 10.79
CA ASP A 80 4.76 -9.41 11.97
C ASP A 80 3.86 -9.12 13.20
N LYS A 81 2.62 -8.66 12.98
CA LYS A 81 1.66 -8.34 14.05
C LYS A 81 0.43 -9.25 14.01
N PRO A 82 -0.06 -9.73 15.17
CA PRO A 82 -1.18 -10.68 15.22
C PRO A 82 -2.49 -10.12 14.66
N LEU A 83 -2.67 -8.80 14.71
CA LEU A 83 -3.85 -8.10 14.18
C LEU A 83 -3.60 -7.51 12.79
N SER A 84 -2.63 -8.05 12.05
CA SER A 84 -2.32 -7.58 10.70
C SER A 84 -3.43 -7.93 9.73
N VAL A 85 -3.92 -6.93 9.00
CA VAL A 85 -4.84 -7.08 7.86
C VAL A 85 -4.11 -6.99 6.52
N ALA A 86 -2.78 -7.02 6.51
CA ALA A 86 -1.97 -6.93 5.29
C ALA A 86 -2.32 -8.04 4.29
N SER A 87 -2.43 -9.29 4.75
CA SER A 87 -2.80 -10.43 3.89
C SER A 87 -4.20 -10.28 3.32
N PHE A 88 -5.16 -9.82 4.13
CA PHE A 88 -6.54 -9.55 3.68
C PHE A 88 -6.56 -8.46 2.59
N LEU A 89 -5.85 -7.35 2.81
CA LEU A 89 -5.72 -6.28 1.83
C LEU A 89 -5.09 -6.76 0.52
N LEU A 90 -4.03 -7.58 0.58
CA LEU A 90 -3.39 -8.13 -0.61
C LEU A 90 -4.31 -9.10 -1.37
N ALA A 91 -5.09 -9.91 -0.65
CA ALA A 91 -6.08 -10.81 -1.25
C ALA A 91 -7.16 -10.00 -1.98
N MET A 92 -7.80 -9.04 -1.30
CA MET A 92 -8.86 -8.20 -1.87
C MET A 92 -8.40 -7.36 -3.08
N LEU A 93 -7.11 -7.04 -3.16
CA LEU A 93 -6.51 -6.31 -4.27
C LEU A 93 -5.81 -7.22 -5.28
N HIS A 94 -6.01 -8.54 -5.21
CA HIS A 94 -5.53 -9.50 -6.19
C HIS A 94 -6.35 -9.39 -7.49
N LEU A 95 -5.70 -9.65 -8.64
CA LEU A 95 -6.31 -9.49 -9.96
C LEU A 95 -7.63 -10.23 -10.09
N VAL A 96 -7.67 -11.50 -9.68
CA VAL A 96 -8.88 -12.33 -9.64
C VAL A 96 -10.07 -11.64 -8.95
N LEU A 97 -9.85 -10.90 -7.87
CA LEU A 97 -10.92 -10.23 -7.13
C LEU A 97 -11.18 -8.79 -7.62
N THR A 98 -10.22 -8.15 -8.30
CA THR A 98 -10.39 -6.80 -8.86
C THR A 98 -10.97 -6.81 -10.28
N GLU A 99 -10.74 -7.87 -11.04
CA GLU A 99 -11.19 -8.00 -12.43
C GLU A 99 -12.72 -7.96 -12.59
N PRO A 100 -13.53 -8.63 -11.75
CA PRO A 100 -15.00 -8.55 -11.83
C PRO A 100 -15.57 -7.13 -11.82
N TRP A 101 -14.90 -6.19 -11.15
CA TRP A 101 -15.33 -4.79 -11.08
C TRP A 101 -15.24 -4.06 -12.43
N HIS A 102 -14.37 -4.52 -13.33
CA HIS A 102 -14.23 -3.99 -14.68
C HIS A 102 -15.30 -4.53 -15.64
N HIS A 103 -15.99 -5.60 -15.25
CA HIS A 103 -17.02 -6.26 -16.06
C HIS A 103 -18.45 -5.95 -15.60
N LEU A 104 -18.66 -4.99 -14.70
CA LEU A 104 -19.99 -4.67 -14.15
C LEU A 104 -21.00 -4.31 -15.24
N SER A 105 -20.63 -3.47 -16.22
CA SER A 105 -21.54 -3.10 -17.32
C SER A 105 -21.93 -4.32 -18.17
N ALA A 106 -20.95 -5.14 -18.56
CA ALA A 106 -21.19 -6.35 -19.33
C ALA A 106 -22.02 -7.39 -18.56
N TRP A 107 -21.86 -7.45 -17.23
CA TRP A 107 -22.66 -8.30 -16.35
C TRP A 107 -24.14 -7.88 -16.34
N PHE A 108 -24.44 -6.58 -16.29
CA PHE A 108 -25.83 -6.11 -16.38
C PHE A 108 -26.51 -6.44 -17.71
N GLU A 109 -25.73 -6.67 -18.76
CA GLU A 109 -26.22 -7.00 -20.11
C GLU A 109 -26.38 -8.51 -20.35
N ASN A 110 -25.87 -9.37 -19.47
CA ASN A 110 -25.83 -10.82 -19.68
C ASN A 110 -26.62 -11.61 -18.60
N GLU A 111 -26.73 -12.92 -18.80
CA GLU A 111 -27.52 -13.81 -17.91
C GLU A 111 -26.71 -14.41 -16.75
N ASN A 112 -25.45 -14.01 -16.55
CA ASN A 112 -24.61 -14.58 -15.50
C ASN A 112 -25.05 -14.11 -14.11
N SER A 113 -24.97 -15.01 -13.13
CA SER A 113 -25.44 -14.73 -11.76
C SER A 113 -24.60 -13.67 -11.04
N THR A 114 -23.30 -13.59 -11.33
CA THR A 114 -22.40 -12.61 -10.69
C THR A 114 -21.46 -11.93 -11.70
N PRO A 115 -20.93 -10.74 -11.36
CA PRO A 115 -19.83 -10.12 -12.11
C PRO A 115 -18.57 -11.01 -12.16
N PHE A 116 -18.39 -11.86 -11.14
CA PHE A 116 -17.28 -12.81 -11.08
C PHE A 116 -17.40 -13.86 -12.18
N ASP A 117 -18.59 -14.43 -12.36
CA ASP A 117 -18.87 -15.39 -13.45
C ASP A 117 -18.70 -14.73 -14.82
N THR A 118 -19.07 -13.45 -14.95
CA THR A 118 -18.85 -12.70 -16.20
C THR A 118 -17.37 -12.50 -16.50
N ALA A 119 -16.54 -12.23 -15.50
CA ALA A 119 -15.11 -11.99 -15.68
C ALA A 119 -14.31 -13.27 -15.91
N HIS A 120 -14.64 -14.35 -15.19
CA HIS A 120 -13.82 -15.57 -15.16
C HIS A 120 -14.48 -16.80 -15.78
N GLY A 121 -15.72 -16.66 -16.26
CA GLY A 121 -16.58 -17.79 -16.60
C GLY A 121 -17.08 -18.50 -15.34
N ARG A 122 -17.99 -19.48 -15.52
CA ARG A 122 -18.31 -20.41 -14.43
C ARG A 122 -17.13 -21.34 -14.24
N MET A 123 -16.50 -21.32 -13.07
CA MET A 123 -15.65 -22.42 -12.65
C MET A 123 -16.53 -23.66 -12.47
N LEU A 124 -16.40 -24.64 -13.36
CA LEU A 124 -17.02 -25.97 -13.26
C LEU A 124 -16.28 -26.83 -12.24
#